data_AF-A0A6A4XEC7-F1
#
_entry.id   AF-A0A6A4XEC7-F1
#
_cell.length_a   1.000
_cell.length_b   1.000
_cell.length_c   1.000
_cell.angle_alpha   90.00
_cell.angle_beta   90.00
_cell.angle_gamma   90.00
#
_symmetry.space_group_name_H-M   'P 1'
#
loop_
_entity.id
_entity.type
_entity.pdbx_description
1 polymer ?
#
loop_
_entity_poly.entity_id
_entity_poly.type
_entity_poly.pdbx_seq_one_letter_code
_entity_poly.pdbx_strand_id
1 'polypeptide(L)'
;MLNDFLDCSDPGIVCSNTCLNVLAAAAGLNSTSVNASATSNNNLTWVPAVCAVQNATTWRCCGRLYLDITLPATLWLIFLVIVVAFSWYTNILHELRMSIDELHDIPTQALGVVVARQKKEVMGRKVSDPRRVLILLSMVIELGNFSYLPIQLILFEHNDSYVQLTGFYLVLQMGKFVVFTGILVLDLVFARHAMGWMKRICLPLLYDTFFTTYVYVLLDIGACANGMETVPLLNCSNEDNYWIVFAVVVVIFTTIVWRTLIYKKHFSDQVYAVQFRFQTSYYSLMTYCRTACCLVFISIQKLVLFSYSYNINLALSVTNFILFALLLQYNYSHQPCLGVGMLPNNLRTLSFATSCYASIDLFVVSILNKCNAAHFGHTINIGFICVYPFFAVGVWRANSCRARLFQIPNISIEESLVHPLARVRAVGAVAVTLEDQSEWTMPYKMKLFQKLATNLNMSLQTESGMLTAYTARSIWMLWVKTFDVGSISAEDAKASPVPFGLFELHVDIHAVDRTTSSVHMSSVVDKFQTLKQAAGGPRLLSLVESAMHSVRHMGKYMVVEEPSVKRACQKAIECMCKMARSPFP
;
A
#
# COMPACT_ATOMS: atom_id res chain seq x y z
N MET A 1 -31.01 0.29 32.84
CA MET A 1 -29.75 -0.40 33.17
C MET A 1 -28.53 0.42 32.76
N LEU A 2 -28.36 0.86 31.51
CA LEU A 2 -27.24 1.76 31.15
C LEU A 2 -27.44 3.25 31.53
N ASN A 3 -28.67 3.75 31.56
CA ASN A 3 -28.94 5.14 31.99
C ASN A 3 -28.51 5.44 33.42
N ASP A 4 -28.49 4.43 34.29
CA ASP A 4 -28.05 4.61 35.68
C ASP A 4 -26.50 4.46 35.81
N PHE A 5 -25.83 3.84 34.83
CA PHE A 5 -24.35 3.85 34.75
C PHE A 5 -23.80 5.19 34.25
N LEU A 6 -24.61 6.01 33.56
CA LEU A 6 -24.23 7.36 33.14
C LEU A 6 -24.09 8.32 34.34
N ASP A 7 -24.75 8.08 35.47
CA ASP A 7 -24.53 8.84 36.71
C ASP A 7 -23.16 8.55 37.36
N CYS A 8 -22.49 7.46 36.96
CA CYS A 8 -21.07 7.22 37.28
C CYS A 8 -20.10 7.98 36.38
N SER A 9 -20.59 8.54 35.26
CA SER A 9 -19.77 9.02 34.15
C SER A 9 -19.47 10.52 34.21
N ASP A 10 -19.99 11.24 35.21
CA ASP A 10 -19.64 12.64 35.38
C ASP A 10 -18.14 12.77 35.69
N PRO A 11 -17.35 13.41 34.79
CA PRO A 11 -15.91 13.45 34.90
C PRO A 11 -15.48 14.29 36.10
N GLY A 12 -15.11 13.62 37.20
CA GLY A 12 -14.61 14.25 38.42
C GLY A 12 -15.40 13.93 39.70
N ILE A 13 -16.52 13.20 39.60
CA ILE A 13 -17.27 12.78 40.78
C ILE A 13 -16.72 11.44 41.29
N VAL A 14 -16.23 11.43 42.54
CA VAL A 14 -15.99 10.22 43.33
C VAL A 14 -17.34 9.47 43.40
N CYS A 15 -17.38 8.25 42.85
CA CYS A 15 -18.58 7.44 42.56
C CYS A 15 -19.84 7.86 43.35
N SER A 16 -20.77 8.54 42.66
CA SER A 16 -22.06 9.00 43.21
C SER A 16 -22.88 7.87 43.86
N ASN A 17 -23.75 8.16 44.83
CA ASN A 17 -24.67 7.18 45.42
C ASN A 17 -25.56 6.48 44.38
N THR A 18 -25.89 7.13 43.26
CA THR A 18 -26.60 6.50 42.14
C THR A 18 -25.72 5.49 41.41
N CYS A 19 -24.45 5.84 41.14
CA CYS A 19 -23.46 4.94 40.59
C CYS A 19 -23.28 3.67 41.43
N LEU A 20 -23.29 3.85 42.75
CA LEU A 20 -23.13 2.79 43.75
C LEU A 20 -24.31 1.81 43.78
N ASN A 21 -25.53 2.30 43.62
CA ASN A 21 -26.73 1.45 43.57
C ASN A 21 -26.77 0.58 42.30
N VAL A 22 -26.18 1.07 41.21
CA VAL A 22 -26.11 0.36 39.93
C VAL A 22 -25.00 -0.68 39.92
N LEU A 23 -23.84 -0.34 40.49
CA LEU A 23 -22.74 -1.27 40.75
C LEU A 23 -23.16 -2.40 41.69
N ALA A 24 -23.93 -2.08 42.75
CA ALA A 24 -24.48 -3.08 43.65
C ALA A 24 -25.49 -4.02 42.94
N ALA A 25 -26.37 -3.47 42.10
CA ALA A 25 -27.30 -4.26 41.30
C ALA A 25 -26.58 -5.17 40.28
N ALA A 26 -25.51 -4.68 39.62
CA ALA A 26 -24.69 -5.45 38.69
C ALA A 26 -23.87 -6.55 39.38
N ALA A 27 -23.48 -6.32 40.64
CA ALA A 27 -22.84 -7.30 41.52
C ALA A 27 -23.82 -8.33 42.12
N GLY A 28 -25.13 -8.22 41.85
CA GLY A 28 -26.15 -9.08 42.47
C GLY A 28 -26.35 -8.82 43.96
N LEU A 29 -25.92 -7.65 44.47
CA LEU A 29 -26.10 -7.23 45.86
C LEU A 29 -27.44 -6.49 46.00
N ASN A 30 -28.22 -6.84 47.03
CA ASN A 30 -29.52 -6.19 47.29
C ASN A 30 -29.34 -4.71 47.65
N SER A 31 -30.03 -3.81 46.95
CA SER A 31 -29.95 -2.35 47.14
C SER A 31 -30.30 -1.86 48.56
N THR A 32 -31.00 -2.69 49.34
CA THR A 32 -31.38 -2.40 50.73
C THR A 32 -30.22 -2.50 51.72
N SER A 33 -29.17 -3.29 51.45
CA SER A 33 -27.99 -3.37 52.34
C SER A 33 -27.01 -2.21 52.12
N VAL A 34 -27.00 -1.63 50.92
CA VAL A 34 -26.12 -0.50 50.56
C VAL A 34 -26.65 0.81 51.16
N ASN A 35 -27.96 1.07 51.06
CA ASN A 35 -28.57 2.28 51.61
C ASN A 35 -28.61 2.32 53.15
N ALA A 36 -28.65 1.17 53.83
CA ALA A 36 -28.63 1.11 55.30
C ALA A 36 -27.26 1.47 55.93
N SER A 37 -26.19 1.44 55.14
CA SER A 37 -24.82 1.77 55.59
C SER A 37 -24.42 3.23 55.38
N ALA A 38 -25.16 3.98 54.55
CA ALA A 38 -24.86 5.37 54.21
C ALA A 38 -25.34 6.39 55.27
N THR A 39 -26.29 6.00 56.14
CA THR A 39 -26.89 6.88 57.15
C THR A 39 -26.21 6.85 58.52
N SER A 40 -25.16 6.03 58.69
CA SER A 40 -24.47 5.85 59.97
C SER A 40 -22.95 5.93 59.78
N ASN A 41 -22.39 7.11 60.08
CA ASN A 41 -20.97 7.40 60.34
C ASN A 41 -19.95 7.00 59.25
N ASN A 42 -19.43 8.01 58.52
CA ASN A 42 -18.10 8.23 57.90
C ASN A 42 -17.09 7.09 57.60
N ASN A 43 -17.42 5.82 57.74
CA ASN A 43 -16.57 4.68 57.43
C ASN A 43 -17.23 3.91 56.27
N LEU A 44 -16.63 4.02 55.09
CA LEU A 44 -17.03 3.35 53.85
C LEU A 44 -16.89 1.80 53.98
N THR A 45 -17.81 1.15 54.68
CA THR A 45 -17.83 -0.31 54.88
C THR A 45 -18.24 -1.11 53.63
N TRP A 46 -18.71 -0.45 52.56
CA TRP A 46 -19.18 -1.06 51.33
C TRP A 46 -18.14 -1.12 50.20
N VAL A 47 -17.09 -0.28 50.25
CA VAL A 47 -15.98 -0.31 49.27
C VAL A 47 -15.33 -1.71 49.20
N PRO A 48 -15.08 -2.41 50.31
CA PRO A 48 -14.56 -3.78 50.26
C PRO A 48 -15.47 -4.77 49.54
N ALA A 49 -16.80 -4.61 49.60
CA ALA A 49 -17.75 -5.54 48.99
C ALA A 49 -17.88 -5.34 47.47
N VAL A 50 -17.89 -4.08 47.00
CA VAL A 50 -17.89 -3.77 45.56
C VAL A 50 -16.53 -4.08 44.93
N CYS A 51 -15.44 -3.84 45.65
CA CYS A 51 -14.09 -4.17 45.20
C CYS A 51 -13.74 -5.67 45.35
N ALA A 52 -14.53 -6.44 46.10
CA ALA A 52 -14.45 -7.89 46.10
C ALA A 52 -15.04 -8.50 44.81
N VAL A 53 -15.98 -7.79 44.16
CA VAL A 53 -16.46 -8.17 42.83
C VAL A 53 -15.44 -7.72 41.80
N GLN A 54 -14.60 -8.66 41.38
CA GLN A 54 -13.58 -8.46 40.36
C GLN A 54 -14.27 -8.26 39.00
N ASN A 55 -14.58 -7.01 38.68
CA ASN A 55 -15.05 -6.60 37.36
C ASN A 55 -14.21 -5.40 36.85
N ALA A 56 -13.90 -5.37 35.55
CA ALA A 56 -13.07 -4.32 34.96
C ALA A 56 -13.71 -2.93 35.04
N THR A 57 -15.05 -2.86 35.11
CA THR A 57 -15.79 -1.61 35.28
C THR A 57 -15.65 -0.99 36.67
N THR A 58 -15.20 -1.75 37.68
CA THR A 58 -15.07 -1.26 39.07
C THR A 58 -13.68 -0.75 39.42
N TRP A 59 -12.69 -0.94 38.54
CA TRP A 59 -11.28 -0.57 38.79
C TRP A 59 -11.12 0.88 39.24
N ARG A 60 -11.87 1.82 38.65
CA ARG A 60 -11.85 3.23 39.04
C ARG A 60 -12.36 3.47 40.47
N CYS A 61 -13.51 2.91 40.85
CA CYS A 61 -14.06 3.08 42.19
C CYS A 61 -13.19 2.38 43.27
N CYS A 62 -12.36 1.41 42.86
CA CYS A 62 -11.48 0.64 43.74
C CYS A 62 -10.03 1.16 43.80
N GLY A 63 -9.75 2.34 43.26
CA GLY A 63 -8.40 2.94 43.30
C GLY A 63 -7.39 2.26 42.36
N ARG A 64 -7.85 1.41 41.43
CA ARG A 64 -7.03 0.65 40.47
C ARG A 64 -6.98 1.31 39.09
N LEU A 65 -6.97 2.64 39.04
CA LEU A 65 -6.99 3.42 37.80
C LEU A 65 -5.83 3.10 36.85
N TYR A 66 -4.67 2.72 37.39
CA TYR A 66 -3.49 2.37 36.60
C TYR A 66 -3.77 1.22 35.63
N LEU A 67 -4.67 0.28 35.95
CA LEU A 67 -5.02 -0.84 35.07
C LEU A 67 -5.72 -0.39 33.77
N ASP A 68 -6.48 0.71 33.82
CA ASP A 68 -7.14 1.27 32.64
C ASP A 68 -6.18 2.02 31.70
N ILE A 69 -5.13 2.62 32.26
CA ILE A 69 -4.20 3.50 31.54
C ILE A 69 -2.99 2.72 31.00
N THR A 70 -2.49 1.74 31.76
CA THR A 70 -1.19 1.10 31.52
C THR A 70 -1.14 0.42 30.15
N LEU A 71 -2.19 -0.32 29.76
CA LEU A 71 -2.20 -1.02 28.48
C LEU A 71 -2.23 -0.08 27.27
N PRO A 72 -3.21 0.85 27.11
CA PRO A 72 -3.19 1.78 25.98
C PRO A 72 -1.88 2.55 25.87
N ALA A 73 -1.35 3.06 27.00
CA ALA A 73 -0.10 3.82 27.02
C ALA A 73 1.10 2.97 26.56
N THR A 74 1.21 1.73 27.06
CA THR A 74 2.29 0.81 26.69
C THR A 74 2.22 0.44 25.21
N LEU A 75 1.03 0.14 24.70
CA LEU A 75 0.86 -0.23 23.29
C LEU A 75 1.12 0.94 22.34
N TRP A 76 0.73 2.16 22.69
CA TRP A 76 1.12 3.37 21.95
C TRP A 76 2.63 3.57 21.94
N LEU A 77 3.30 3.43 23.09
CA LEU A 77 4.75 3.55 23.18
C LEU A 77 5.45 2.52 22.29
N ILE A 78 5.07 1.25 22.39
CA ILE A 78 5.61 0.18 21.56
C ILE A 78 5.36 0.44 20.07
N PHE A 79 4.14 0.86 19.72
CA PHE A 79 3.80 1.21 18.34
C PHE A 79 4.70 2.33 17.81
N LEU A 80 4.88 3.42 18.56
CA LEU A 80 5.75 4.53 18.16
C LEU A 80 7.21 4.08 18.02
N VAL A 81 7.72 3.27 18.94
CA VAL A 81 9.07 2.69 18.86
C VAL A 81 9.22 1.83 17.60
N ILE A 82 8.25 0.96 17.30
CA ILE A 82 8.26 0.12 16.09
C ILE A 82 8.21 0.98 14.82
N VAL A 83 7.34 2.01 14.77
CA VAL A 83 7.23 2.92 13.63
C VAL A 83 8.56 3.61 13.37
N VAL A 84 9.18 4.18 14.41
CA VAL A 84 10.47 4.87 14.29
C VAL A 84 11.58 3.91 13.90
N ALA A 85 11.72 2.78 14.61
CA ALA A 85 12.77 1.80 14.34
C ALA A 85 12.65 1.19 12.94
N PHE A 86 11.44 0.84 12.51
CA PHE A 86 11.21 0.27 11.18
C PHE A 86 11.40 1.32 10.08
N SER A 87 10.91 2.54 10.28
CA SER A 87 11.10 3.65 9.33
C SER A 87 12.58 3.98 9.13
N TRP A 88 13.37 3.92 10.21
CA TRP A 88 14.82 4.09 10.15
C TRP A 88 15.51 2.93 9.45
N TYR A 89 15.18 1.68 9.84
CA TYR A 89 15.76 0.46 9.25
C TYR A 89 15.50 0.34 7.73
N THR A 90 14.34 0.79 7.26
CA THR A 90 13.93 0.66 5.85
C THR A 90 14.11 1.94 5.03
N ASN A 91 14.48 3.05 5.66
CA ASN A 91 14.58 4.37 5.03
C ASN A 91 13.28 4.80 4.31
N ILE A 92 12.11 4.38 4.82
CA ILE A 92 10.78 4.67 4.25
C ILE A 92 10.52 6.16 4.07
N LEU A 93 11.07 7.00 4.96
CA LEU A 93 10.88 8.45 4.87
C LEU A 93 11.51 9.06 3.63
N HIS A 94 12.60 8.47 3.12
CA HIS A 94 13.19 8.88 1.86
C HIS A 94 12.28 8.51 0.68
N GLU A 95 11.71 7.30 0.71
CA GLU A 95 10.73 6.88 -0.27
C GLU A 95 9.49 7.81 -0.29
N LEU A 96 8.93 8.14 0.87
CA LEU A 96 7.74 9.01 0.96
C LEU A 96 7.96 10.43 0.38
N ARG A 97 9.21 10.85 0.17
CA ARG A 97 9.57 12.13 -0.46
C ARG A 97 9.77 12.03 -1.97
N MET A 98 9.85 10.83 -2.53
CA MET A 98 10.02 10.63 -3.96
C MET A 98 8.86 11.25 -4.73
N SER A 99 9.18 11.96 -5.80
CA SER A 99 8.17 12.58 -6.66
C SER A 99 7.39 11.54 -7.47
N ILE A 100 6.21 11.94 -7.93
CA ILE A 100 5.34 11.11 -8.79
C ILE A 100 6.08 10.70 -10.07
N ASP A 101 6.87 11.61 -10.64
CA ASP A 101 7.61 11.36 -11.88
C ASP A 101 8.75 10.36 -11.67
N GLU A 102 9.44 10.39 -10.53
CA GLU A 102 10.44 9.37 -10.15
C GLU A 102 9.79 8.01 -9.87
N LEU A 103 8.62 7.99 -9.22
CA LEU A 103 7.87 6.76 -8.96
C LEU A 103 7.34 6.12 -10.26
N HIS A 104 7.02 6.96 -11.24
CA HIS A 104 6.47 6.60 -12.54
C HIS A 104 7.50 6.60 -13.68
N ASP A 105 8.79 6.41 -13.37
CA ASP A 105 9.82 6.31 -14.40
C ASP A 105 9.41 5.28 -15.47
N ILE A 106 9.38 5.73 -16.73
CA ILE A 106 8.88 4.98 -17.90
C ILE A 106 9.58 3.61 -18.06
N PRO A 107 10.91 3.49 -17.87
CA PRO A 107 11.60 2.20 -17.89
C PRO A 107 11.13 1.23 -16.80
N THR A 108 10.84 1.72 -15.59
CA THR A 108 10.37 0.83 -14.52
C THR A 108 8.94 0.36 -14.77
N GLN A 109 8.10 1.22 -15.34
CA GLN A 109 6.76 0.83 -15.81
C GLN A 109 6.84 -0.21 -16.94
N ALA A 110 7.73 -0.01 -17.90
CA ALA A 110 7.95 -0.95 -19.00
C ALA A 110 8.50 -2.30 -18.50
N LEU A 111 9.43 -2.31 -17.55
CA LEU A 111 9.90 -3.52 -16.90
C LEU A 111 8.74 -4.27 -16.22
N GLY A 112 7.87 -3.54 -15.52
CA GLY A 112 6.67 -4.13 -14.91
C GLY A 112 5.74 -4.79 -15.94
N VAL A 113 5.50 -4.14 -17.09
CA VAL A 113 4.71 -4.70 -18.20
C VAL A 113 5.37 -5.94 -18.79
N VAL A 114 6.69 -5.89 -19.04
CA VAL A 114 7.41 -7.01 -19.66
C VAL A 114 7.52 -8.21 -18.72
N VAL A 115 7.82 -7.99 -17.44
CA VAL A 115 7.88 -9.09 -16.47
C VAL A 115 6.50 -9.75 -16.29
N ALA A 116 5.42 -8.96 -16.27
CA ALA A 116 4.06 -9.50 -16.25
C ALA A 116 3.78 -10.37 -17.49
N ARG A 117 4.37 -10.03 -18.65
CA ARG A 117 4.21 -10.80 -19.89
C ARG A 117 5.10 -12.02 -19.99
N GLN A 118 6.39 -11.91 -19.68
CA GLN A 118 7.36 -13.01 -19.75
C GLN A 118 7.03 -14.13 -18.78
N LYS A 119 6.42 -13.81 -17.62
CA LYS A 119 5.88 -14.82 -16.71
C LYS A 119 4.65 -15.55 -17.27
N LYS A 120 4.23 -15.27 -18.52
CA LYS A 120 2.98 -15.74 -19.15
C LYS A 120 1.75 -15.42 -18.29
N GLU A 121 1.77 -14.26 -17.63
CA GLU A 121 0.68 -13.76 -16.80
C GLU A 121 0.11 -12.46 -17.38
N VAL A 122 -0.34 -12.51 -18.63
CA VAL A 122 -1.01 -11.39 -19.32
C VAL A 122 -2.51 -11.60 -19.21
N MET A 123 -3.21 -10.73 -18.48
CA MET A 123 -4.53 -11.03 -17.88
C MET A 123 -4.49 -12.21 -16.88
N GLY A 124 -3.28 -12.61 -16.42
CA GLY A 124 -2.98 -13.65 -15.43
C GLY A 124 -4.05 -14.73 -15.26
N ARG A 125 -3.92 -15.89 -15.93
CA ARG A 125 -4.57 -17.12 -15.44
C ARG A 125 -3.49 -18.03 -14.86
N LYS A 126 -3.70 -18.69 -13.71
CA LYS A 126 -4.99 -18.98 -13.06
C LYS A 126 -5.59 -17.77 -12.32
N VAL A 127 -6.87 -17.50 -12.58
CA VAL A 127 -7.82 -16.75 -11.73
C VAL A 127 -7.83 -17.24 -10.26
N SER A 128 -7.11 -18.31 -9.94
CA SER A 128 -7.12 -19.01 -8.67
C SER A 128 -5.95 -18.68 -7.73
N ASP A 129 -5.13 -17.63 -7.93
CA ASP A 129 -4.23 -17.23 -6.82
C ASP A 129 -5.07 -16.51 -5.75
N PRO A 130 -5.37 -17.16 -4.61
CA PRO A 130 -6.24 -16.61 -3.59
C PRO A 130 -5.70 -15.29 -3.02
N ARG A 131 -4.38 -15.04 -3.11
CA ARG A 131 -3.75 -13.81 -2.60
C ARG A 131 -4.39 -12.54 -3.14
N ARG A 132 -4.69 -12.51 -4.45
CA ARG A 132 -5.29 -11.33 -5.08
C ARG A 132 -6.69 -11.04 -4.52
N VAL A 133 -7.49 -12.10 -4.37
CA VAL A 133 -8.84 -11.99 -3.79
C VAL A 133 -8.76 -11.57 -2.33
N LEU A 134 -7.82 -12.13 -1.55
CA LEU A 134 -7.61 -11.79 -0.15
C LEU A 134 -7.15 -10.33 0.05
N ILE A 135 -6.31 -9.81 -0.86
CA ILE A 135 -5.90 -8.40 -0.85
C ILE A 135 -7.06 -7.48 -1.21
N LEU A 136 -7.84 -7.81 -2.24
CA LEU A 136 -9.03 -7.03 -2.60
C LEU A 136 -10.07 -7.07 -1.48
N LEU A 137 -10.27 -8.23 -0.87
CA LEU A 137 -11.14 -8.41 0.29
C LEU A 137 -10.64 -7.58 1.47
N SER A 138 -9.33 -7.56 1.73
CA SER A 138 -8.71 -6.68 2.74
C SER A 138 -9.07 -5.21 2.48
N MET A 139 -8.97 -4.74 1.23
CA MET A 139 -9.33 -3.36 0.86
C MET A 139 -10.83 -3.07 1.01
N VAL A 140 -11.70 -4.05 0.75
CA VAL A 140 -13.15 -3.91 0.99
C VAL A 140 -13.44 -3.86 2.50
N ILE A 141 -12.74 -4.67 3.29
CA ILE A 141 -12.84 -4.64 4.76
C ILE A 141 -12.32 -3.30 5.31
N GLU A 142 -11.26 -2.73 4.73
CA GLU A 142 -10.72 -1.41 5.10
C GLU A 142 -11.76 -0.28 4.98
N LEU A 143 -12.61 -0.31 3.94
CA LEU A 143 -13.70 0.65 3.76
C LEU A 143 -14.61 0.74 5.00
N GLY A 144 -14.95 -0.44 5.56
CA GLY A 144 -15.71 -0.53 6.81
C GLY A 144 -14.86 -0.15 8.02
N ASN A 145 -13.67 -0.73 8.16
CA ASN A 145 -12.83 -0.57 9.35
C ASN A 145 -12.39 0.87 9.62
N PHE A 146 -12.05 1.65 8.60
CA PHE A 146 -11.61 3.04 8.79
C PHE A 146 -12.76 3.97 9.19
N SER A 147 -13.98 3.62 8.81
CA SER A 147 -15.19 4.37 9.14
C SER A 147 -15.92 3.80 10.37
N TYR A 148 -15.50 2.63 10.86
CA TYR A 148 -16.14 1.91 11.96
C TYR A 148 -16.19 2.75 13.23
N LEU A 149 -15.06 3.34 13.63
CA LEU A 149 -14.95 4.12 14.85
C LEU A 149 -15.89 5.34 14.88
N PRO A 150 -15.89 6.24 13.86
CA PRO A 150 -16.81 7.38 13.89
C PRO A 150 -18.28 6.93 13.85
N ILE A 151 -18.61 5.91 13.05
CA ILE A 151 -19.97 5.36 13.00
C ILE A 151 -20.40 4.79 14.37
N GLN A 152 -19.51 4.08 15.05
CA GLN A 152 -19.80 3.50 16.35
C GLN A 152 -20.04 4.57 17.42
N LEU A 153 -19.36 5.71 17.34
CA LEU A 153 -19.58 6.82 18.27
C LEU A 153 -20.88 7.55 18.02
N ILE A 154 -21.29 7.70 16.75
CA ILE A 154 -22.63 8.20 16.43
C ILE A 154 -23.71 7.26 16.98
N LEU A 155 -23.53 5.95 16.81
CA LEU A 155 -24.45 4.95 17.36
C LEU A 155 -24.47 4.97 18.89
N PHE A 156 -23.31 5.19 19.52
CA PHE A 156 -23.19 5.31 20.98
C PHE A 156 -23.97 6.52 21.50
N GLU A 157 -23.91 7.67 20.82
CA GLU A 157 -24.70 8.86 21.16
C GLU A 157 -26.22 8.65 21.02
N HIS A 158 -26.66 7.67 20.23
CA HIS A 158 -28.08 7.40 20.02
C HIS A 158 -28.66 6.33 20.96
N ASN A 159 -27.87 5.30 21.27
CA ASN A 159 -28.34 4.13 22.02
C ASN A 159 -27.83 4.08 23.47
N ASP A 160 -27.05 5.07 23.91
CA ASP A 160 -26.34 5.13 25.20
C ASP A 160 -25.55 3.84 25.52
N SER A 161 -25.27 3.04 24.49
CA SER A 161 -24.66 1.72 24.60
C SER A 161 -23.85 1.44 23.35
N TYR A 162 -22.64 0.92 23.56
CA TYR A 162 -21.94 0.25 22.47
C TYR A 162 -22.77 -0.97 22.07
N VAL A 163 -22.77 -1.32 20.77
CA VAL A 163 -23.45 -2.52 20.28
C VAL A 163 -22.86 -3.76 20.97
N GLN A 164 -23.44 -4.13 22.11
CA GLN A 164 -23.10 -5.31 22.89
C GLN A 164 -23.97 -6.47 22.36
N LEU A 165 -23.50 -7.16 21.33
CA LEU A 165 -24.06 -8.47 21.00
C LEU A 165 -23.56 -9.45 22.09
N THR A 166 -24.40 -9.85 23.03
CA THR A 166 -23.97 -10.69 24.17
C THR A 166 -23.98 -12.20 23.87
N GLY A 167 -23.14 -12.95 24.59
CA GLY A 167 -23.04 -14.41 24.56
C GLY A 167 -22.25 -14.98 23.37
N PHE A 168 -22.86 -14.99 22.19
CA PHE A 168 -22.25 -15.56 20.97
C PHE A 168 -20.97 -14.80 20.53
N TYR A 169 -20.94 -13.49 20.78
CA TYR A 169 -19.79 -12.64 20.47
C TYR A 169 -18.54 -13.01 21.25
N LEU A 170 -18.67 -13.37 22.54
CA LEU A 170 -17.54 -13.74 23.38
C LEU A 170 -16.86 -15.02 22.88
N VAL A 171 -17.67 -16.04 22.54
CA VAL A 171 -17.18 -17.30 21.96
C VAL A 171 -16.50 -17.04 20.62
N LEU A 172 -17.08 -16.17 19.78
CA LEU A 172 -16.47 -15.78 18.51
C LEU A 172 -15.16 -15.00 18.70
N GLN A 173 -15.06 -14.11 19.69
CA GLN A 173 -13.85 -13.35 19.98
C GLN A 173 -12.71 -14.27 20.44
N MET A 174 -13.01 -15.19 21.36
CA MET A 174 -12.04 -16.22 21.79
C MET A 174 -11.64 -17.14 20.64
N GLY A 175 -12.60 -17.55 19.80
CA GLY A 175 -12.32 -18.33 18.60
C GLY A 175 -11.37 -17.61 17.64
N LYS A 176 -11.61 -16.32 17.37
CA LYS A 176 -10.70 -15.48 16.57
C LYS A 176 -9.30 -15.41 17.18
N PHE A 177 -9.21 -15.16 18.49
CA PHE A 177 -7.93 -15.09 19.19
C PHE A 177 -7.12 -16.38 19.05
N VAL A 178 -7.73 -17.53 19.35
CA VAL A 178 -7.07 -18.84 19.29
C VAL A 178 -6.64 -19.17 17.87
N VAL A 179 -7.51 -18.94 16.87
CA VAL A 179 -7.20 -19.23 15.46
C VAL A 179 -6.06 -18.34 14.95
N PHE A 180 -6.12 -17.03 15.16
CA PHE A 180 -5.09 -16.12 14.66
C PHE A 180 -3.77 -16.26 15.40
N THR A 181 -3.79 -16.48 16.72
CA THR A 181 -2.59 -16.78 17.51
C THR A 181 -1.98 -18.11 17.06
N GLY A 182 -2.79 -19.12 16.79
CA GLY A 182 -2.33 -20.40 16.25
C GLY A 182 -1.63 -20.24 14.90
N ILE A 183 -2.19 -19.46 13.97
CA ILE A 183 -1.55 -19.16 12.67
C ILE A 183 -0.24 -18.39 12.87
N LEU A 184 -0.20 -17.42 13.80
CA LEU A 184 1.02 -16.66 14.12
C LEU A 184 2.12 -17.57 14.69
N VAL A 185 1.78 -18.48 15.61
CA VAL A 185 2.74 -19.44 16.18
C VAL A 185 3.24 -20.40 15.11
N LEU A 186 2.35 -20.89 14.23
CA LEU A 186 2.75 -21.73 13.09
C LEU A 186 3.72 -21.00 12.16
N ASP A 187 3.47 -19.70 11.88
CA ASP A 187 4.40 -18.88 11.11
C ASP A 187 5.75 -18.73 11.81
N LEU A 188 5.79 -18.53 13.12
CA LEU A 188 7.04 -18.39 13.89
C LEU A 188 7.85 -19.69 13.91
N VAL A 189 7.20 -20.83 14.15
CA VAL A 189 7.84 -22.14 14.30
C VAL A 189 8.27 -22.71 12.95
N PHE A 190 7.40 -22.62 11.94
CA PHE A 190 7.60 -23.26 10.64
C PHE A 190 8.03 -22.28 9.53
N ALA A 191 8.45 -21.05 9.84
CA ALA A 191 8.87 -20.03 8.86
C ALA A 191 9.81 -20.57 7.77
N ARG A 192 10.78 -21.41 8.15
CA ARG A 192 11.81 -21.96 7.24
C ARG A 192 11.31 -23.12 6.37
N HIS A 193 10.38 -23.93 6.90
CA HIS A 193 9.82 -25.11 6.22
C HIS A 193 8.40 -24.85 5.71
N ALA A 194 8.01 -23.57 5.62
CA ALA A 194 6.64 -23.18 5.41
C ALA A 194 6.08 -23.78 4.12
N MET A 195 5.14 -24.71 4.28
CA MET A 195 4.40 -25.36 3.21
C MET A 195 3.82 -24.31 2.25
N GLY A 196 3.74 -24.63 0.96
CA GLY A 196 3.29 -23.69 -0.08
C GLY A 196 1.92 -23.06 0.20
N TRP A 197 1.01 -23.77 0.89
CA TRP A 197 -0.31 -23.26 1.26
C TRP A 197 -0.25 -22.18 2.37
N MET A 198 0.66 -22.29 3.33
CA MET A 198 0.81 -21.31 4.42
C MET A 198 1.20 -19.95 3.86
N LYS A 199 2.19 -19.92 2.96
CA LYS A 199 2.59 -18.70 2.25
C LYS A 199 1.48 -18.17 1.33
N ARG A 200 0.65 -19.04 0.74
CA ARG A 200 -0.36 -18.65 -0.25
C ARG A 200 -1.69 -18.18 0.33
N ILE A 201 -2.10 -18.72 1.49
CA ILE A 201 -3.44 -18.48 2.07
C ILE A 201 -3.33 -17.89 3.47
N CYS A 202 -2.66 -18.58 4.40
CA CYS A 202 -2.66 -18.18 5.81
C CYS A 202 -1.95 -16.86 6.09
N LEU A 203 -0.77 -16.62 5.51
CA LEU A 203 -0.03 -15.37 5.74
C LEU A 203 -0.78 -14.14 5.19
N PRO A 204 -1.30 -14.13 3.95
CA PRO A 204 -2.16 -13.04 3.49
C PRO A 204 -3.41 -12.88 4.34
N LEU A 205 -4.02 -14.00 4.77
CA LEU A 205 -5.24 -13.95 5.59
C LEU A 205 -4.98 -13.31 6.96
N LEU A 206 -3.86 -13.65 7.62
CA LEU A 206 -3.46 -13.08 8.91
C LEU A 206 -2.96 -11.64 8.79
N TYR A 207 -2.02 -11.36 7.87
CA TYR A 207 -1.31 -10.08 7.79
C TYR A 207 -1.99 -9.02 6.90
N ASP A 208 -2.91 -9.41 6.01
CA ASP A 208 -3.66 -8.48 5.17
C ASP A 208 -5.13 -8.39 5.57
N THR A 209 -5.86 -9.49 5.46
CA THR A 209 -7.33 -9.51 5.54
C THR A 209 -7.83 -9.32 6.97
N PHE A 210 -7.30 -10.10 7.92
CA PHE A 210 -7.75 -10.09 9.30
C PHE A 210 -6.79 -9.40 10.27
N PHE A 211 -5.75 -8.71 9.77
CA PHE A 211 -4.80 -8.00 10.63
C PHE A 211 -5.49 -7.06 11.60
N THR A 212 -6.34 -6.16 11.09
CA THR A 212 -7.07 -5.19 11.92
C THR A 212 -8.02 -5.90 12.90
N THR A 213 -8.73 -6.94 12.45
CA THR A 213 -9.60 -7.74 13.32
C THR A 213 -8.81 -8.40 14.44
N TYR A 214 -7.65 -8.96 14.15
CA TYR A 214 -6.81 -9.62 15.14
C TYR A 214 -6.25 -8.62 16.16
N VAL A 215 -5.82 -7.44 15.71
CA VAL A 215 -5.40 -6.36 16.61
C VAL A 215 -6.56 -5.95 17.52
N TYR A 216 -7.78 -5.78 17.01
CA TYR A 216 -8.95 -5.49 17.86
C TYR A 216 -9.19 -6.58 18.91
N VAL A 217 -9.12 -7.86 18.54
CA VAL A 217 -9.28 -8.98 19.48
C VAL A 217 -8.23 -8.91 20.59
N LEU A 218 -6.97 -8.62 20.24
CA LEU A 218 -5.88 -8.47 21.22
C LEU A 218 -6.13 -7.31 22.19
N LEU A 219 -6.64 -6.19 21.68
CA LEU A 219 -6.97 -5.03 22.49
C LEU A 219 -8.15 -5.31 23.43
N ASP A 220 -9.20 -5.97 22.95
CA ASP A 220 -10.36 -6.35 23.77
C ASP A 220 -9.94 -7.28 24.92
N ILE A 221 -9.11 -8.29 24.64
CA ILE A 221 -8.59 -9.23 25.65
C ILE A 221 -7.68 -8.49 26.65
N GLY A 222 -6.73 -7.70 26.16
CA GLY A 222 -5.79 -6.99 27.02
C GLY A 222 -6.47 -5.97 27.92
N ALA A 223 -7.45 -5.24 27.40
CA ALA A 223 -8.15 -4.21 28.14
C ALA A 223 -9.30 -4.74 28.99
N CYS A 224 -9.52 -6.06 28.98
CA CYS A 224 -10.63 -6.74 29.66
C CYS A 224 -11.98 -6.08 29.30
N ALA A 225 -12.21 -5.85 28.01
CA ALA A 225 -13.40 -5.17 27.50
C ALA A 225 -14.40 -6.16 26.88
N ASN A 226 -15.64 -5.71 26.62
CA ASN A 226 -16.67 -6.47 25.90
C ASN A 226 -17.01 -7.86 26.49
N GLY A 227 -17.00 -8.02 27.83
CA GLY A 227 -17.37 -9.27 28.49
C GLY A 227 -16.21 -10.25 28.67
N MET A 228 -14.98 -9.85 28.32
CA MET A 228 -13.77 -10.66 28.51
C MET A 228 -13.48 -11.00 29.98
N GLU A 229 -14.01 -10.22 30.91
CA GLU A 229 -13.97 -10.45 32.35
C GLU A 229 -14.65 -11.77 32.78
N THR A 230 -15.58 -12.29 31.97
CA THR A 230 -16.33 -13.51 32.28
C THR A 230 -15.61 -14.81 31.87
N VAL A 231 -14.46 -14.71 31.19
CA VAL A 231 -13.74 -15.87 30.68
C VAL A 231 -12.91 -16.52 31.80
N PRO A 232 -13.25 -17.75 32.25
CA PRO A 232 -12.61 -18.35 33.43
C PRO A 232 -11.14 -18.70 33.22
N LEU A 233 -10.72 -19.00 31.98
CA LEU A 233 -9.34 -19.37 31.65
C LEU A 233 -8.36 -18.18 31.67
N LEU A 234 -8.88 -16.97 31.46
CA LEU A 234 -8.14 -15.71 31.33
C LEU A 234 -8.91 -14.64 32.11
N ASN A 235 -9.12 -14.85 33.41
CA ASN A 235 -9.82 -13.89 34.24
C ASN A 235 -8.97 -12.62 34.39
N CYS A 236 -9.08 -11.73 33.40
CA CYS A 236 -8.36 -10.46 33.29
C CYS A 236 -8.84 -9.42 34.31
N SER A 237 -9.91 -9.72 35.05
CA SER A 237 -10.44 -8.82 36.06
C SER A 237 -9.69 -8.88 37.38
N ASN A 238 -9.06 -10.02 37.69
CA ASN A 238 -8.20 -10.15 38.86
C ASN A 238 -6.86 -9.46 38.62
N GLU A 239 -6.38 -8.72 39.62
CA GLU A 239 -5.13 -7.96 39.53
C GLU A 239 -3.90 -8.85 39.28
N ASP A 240 -3.81 -9.99 39.96
CA ASP A 240 -2.68 -10.92 39.82
C ASP A 240 -2.62 -11.53 38.41
N ASN A 241 -3.78 -11.79 37.81
CA ASN A 241 -3.89 -12.38 36.48
C ASN A 241 -3.79 -11.33 35.37
N TYR A 242 -4.18 -10.08 35.64
CA TYR A 242 -4.12 -8.98 34.68
C TYR A 242 -2.71 -8.83 34.11
N TRP A 243 -1.68 -8.87 34.95
CA TRP A 243 -0.28 -8.70 34.50
C TRP A 243 0.19 -9.82 33.57
N ILE A 244 -0.32 -11.04 33.76
CA ILE A 244 -0.05 -12.18 32.87
C ILE A 244 -0.71 -11.94 31.52
N VAL A 245 -2.00 -11.58 31.51
CA VAL A 245 -2.75 -11.27 30.28
C VAL A 245 -2.10 -10.09 29.54
N PHE A 246 -1.75 -9.04 30.27
CA PHE A 246 -1.03 -7.87 29.77
C PHE A 246 0.27 -8.27 29.07
N ALA A 247 1.14 -9.05 29.74
CA ALA A 247 2.41 -9.46 29.16
C ALA A 247 2.22 -10.29 27.88
N VAL A 248 1.27 -11.23 27.89
CA VAL A 248 0.93 -12.05 26.71
C VAL A 248 0.45 -11.18 25.55
N VAL A 249 -0.49 -10.26 25.80
CA VAL A 249 -1.03 -9.37 24.78
C VAL A 249 0.05 -8.45 24.21
N VAL A 250 0.91 -7.87 25.06
CA VAL A 250 2.01 -7.01 24.63
C VAL A 250 3.00 -7.77 23.73
N VAL A 251 3.37 -9.00 24.10
CA VAL A 251 4.27 -9.84 23.29
C VAL A 251 3.64 -10.18 21.94
N ILE A 252 2.37 -10.62 21.95
CA ILE A 252 1.66 -10.97 20.71
C ILE A 252 1.49 -9.73 19.82
N PHE A 253 1.07 -8.59 20.37
CA PHE A 253 0.91 -7.32 19.66
C PHE A 253 2.22 -6.86 19.00
N THR A 254 3.31 -6.85 19.75
CA THR A 254 4.64 -6.48 19.25
C THR A 254 5.03 -7.40 18.09
N THR A 255 4.83 -8.70 18.28
CA THR A 255 5.19 -9.72 17.29
C THR A 255 4.35 -9.59 16.03
N ILE A 256 3.02 -9.45 16.12
CA ILE A 256 2.15 -9.34 14.95
C ILE A 256 2.44 -8.07 14.15
N VAL A 257 2.63 -6.91 14.81
CA VAL A 257 2.92 -5.65 14.12
C VAL A 257 4.26 -5.75 13.40
N TRP A 258 5.31 -6.22 14.08
CA TRP A 258 6.64 -6.37 13.49
C TRP A 258 6.66 -7.36 12.31
N ARG A 259 6.04 -8.53 12.49
CA ARG A 259 5.98 -9.56 11.45
C ARG A 259 5.15 -9.11 10.25
N THR A 260 4.07 -8.36 10.47
CA THR A 260 3.28 -7.74 9.39
C THR A 260 4.14 -6.79 8.57
N LEU A 261 4.94 -5.93 9.21
CA LEU A 261 5.81 -4.99 8.49
C LEU A 261 6.88 -5.71 7.67
N ILE A 262 7.51 -6.75 8.22
CA ILE A 262 8.46 -7.61 7.48
C ILE A 262 7.75 -8.30 6.31
N TYR A 263 6.57 -8.88 6.55
CA TYR A 263 5.76 -9.53 5.53
C TYR A 263 5.45 -8.58 4.39
N LYS A 264 5.01 -7.35 4.69
CA LYS A 264 4.69 -6.30 3.71
C LYS A 264 5.93 -5.87 2.91
N LYS A 265 7.09 -5.72 3.57
CA LYS A 265 8.35 -5.43 2.90
C LYS A 265 8.70 -6.53 1.90
N HIS A 266 8.68 -7.80 2.34
CA HIS A 266 9.01 -8.94 1.48
C HIS A 266 7.99 -9.15 0.36
N PHE A 267 6.72 -8.88 0.64
CA PHE A 267 5.65 -8.89 -0.37
C PHE A 267 5.90 -7.82 -1.42
N SER A 268 6.34 -6.62 -1.01
CA SER A 268 6.70 -5.55 -1.94
C SER A 268 7.80 -5.95 -2.92
N ASP A 269 8.79 -6.72 -2.47
CA ASP A 269 9.87 -7.22 -3.32
C ASP A 269 9.36 -8.24 -4.36
N GLN A 270 8.27 -8.94 -4.03
CA GLN A 270 7.62 -9.94 -4.89
C GLN A 270 6.55 -9.36 -5.84
N VAL A 271 6.30 -8.04 -5.80
CA VAL A 271 5.25 -7.33 -6.58
C VAL A 271 5.37 -7.50 -8.09
N TYR A 272 6.51 -7.96 -8.61
CA TYR A 272 6.61 -8.43 -10.01
C TYR A 272 5.69 -9.61 -10.35
N ALA A 273 4.95 -10.19 -9.38
CA ALA A 273 3.91 -11.21 -9.59
C ALA A 273 2.48 -10.69 -9.36
N VAL A 274 2.32 -9.56 -8.66
CA VAL A 274 1.00 -9.00 -8.32
C VAL A 274 0.97 -7.62 -8.93
N GLN A 275 0.39 -7.50 -10.13
CA GLN A 275 0.36 -6.38 -11.10
C GLN A 275 -0.02 -4.97 -10.57
N PHE A 276 -0.04 -4.77 -9.26
CA PHE A 276 -0.34 -3.55 -8.50
C PHE A 276 0.93 -2.95 -7.93
N ARG A 277 1.49 -1.92 -8.59
CA ARG A 277 2.63 -1.18 -8.04
C ARG A 277 2.13 -0.03 -7.16
N PHE A 278 2.01 -0.30 -5.86
CA PHE A 278 2.11 0.75 -4.86
C PHE A 278 3.57 0.87 -4.42
N GLN A 279 3.94 2.04 -3.94
CA GLN A 279 5.25 2.25 -3.34
C GLN A 279 5.42 1.34 -2.11
N THR A 280 6.62 0.83 -1.85
CA THR A 280 6.90 -0.06 -0.71
C THR A 280 6.50 0.59 0.61
N SER A 281 6.91 1.85 0.80
CA SER A 281 6.47 2.71 1.91
C SER A 281 4.96 2.81 2.09
N TYR A 282 4.16 2.73 1.03
CA TYR A 282 2.70 2.80 1.13
C TYR A 282 2.12 1.64 1.94
N TYR A 283 2.66 0.42 1.74
CA TYR A 283 2.17 -0.74 2.48
C TYR A 283 2.45 -0.64 3.97
N SER A 284 3.60 -0.09 4.35
CA SER A 284 3.94 0.20 5.75
C SER A 284 3.06 1.31 6.32
N LEU A 285 2.84 2.39 5.57
CA LEU A 285 1.94 3.49 5.97
C LEU A 285 0.53 2.99 6.27
N MET A 286 0.00 2.08 5.44
CA MET A 286 -1.31 1.47 5.68
C MET A 286 -1.33 0.60 6.94
N THR A 287 -0.28 -0.18 7.19
CA THR A 287 -0.17 -0.94 8.45
C THR A 287 -0.13 0.00 9.65
N TYR A 288 0.62 1.10 9.58
CA TYR A 288 0.64 2.11 10.65
C TYR A 288 -0.73 2.73 10.88
N CYS A 289 -1.44 3.12 9.82
CA CYS A 289 -2.79 3.66 9.91
C CYS A 289 -3.76 2.66 10.55
N ARG A 290 -3.75 1.39 10.10
CA ARG A 290 -4.61 0.34 10.65
C ARG A 290 -4.37 0.13 12.15
N THR A 291 -3.10 0.05 12.56
CA THR A 291 -2.74 -0.11 13.98
C THR A 291 -3.13 1.12 14.79
N ALA A 292 -2.86 2.33 14.29
CA ALA A 292 -3.22 3.56 14.96
C ALA A 292 -4.75 3.66 15.15
N CYS A 293 -5.56 3.29 14.16
CA CYS A 293 -7.02 3.27 14.28
C CYS A 293 -7.49 2.34 15.42
N CYS A 294 -6.93 1.13 15.51
CA CYS A 294 -7.23 0.21 16.60
C CYS A 294 -6.83 0.78 17.98
N LEU A 295 -5.65 1.40 18.08
CA LEU A 295 -5.18 2.01 19.33
C LEU A 295 -6.02 3.22 19.73
N VAL A 296 -6.44 4.04 18.78
CA VAL A 296 -7.35 5.16 19.01
C VAL A 296 -8.69 4.65 19.54
N PHE A 297 -9.25 3.58 18.96
CA PHE A 297 -10.49 2.98 19.44
C PHE A 297 -10.44 2.58 20.91
N ILE A 298 -9.42 1.80 21.32
CA ILE A 298 -9.31 1.40 22.73
C ILE A 298 -9.04 2.60 23.65
N SER A 299 -8.28 3.59 23.16
CA SER A 299 -8.02 4.82 23.90
C SER A 299 -9.32 5.59 24.16
N ILE A 300 -10.21 5.70 23.16
CA ILE A 300 -11.50 6.37 23.30
C ILE A 300 -12.39 5.64 24.28
N GLN A 301 -12.50 4.30 24.17
CA GLN A 301 -13.31 3.51 25.11
C GLN A 301 -12.95 3.81 26.57
N LYS A 302 -11.66 3.99 26.86
CA LYS A 302 -11.19 4.38 28.20
C LYS A 302 -11.36 5.88 28.46
N LEU A 303 -11.14 6.75 27.46
CA LEU A 303 -11.21 8.21 27.61
C LEU A 303 -12.65 8.71 27.85
N VAL A 304 -13.68 8.00 27.35
CA VAL A 304 -15.10 8.28 27.67
C VAL A 304 -15.37 8.22 29.17
N LEU A 305 -14.55 7.51 29.95
CA LEU A 305 -14.68 7.50 31.40
C LEU A 305 -14.20 8.82 32.04
N PHE A 306 -13.33 9.59 31.39
CA PHE A 306 -12.66 10.76 31.96
C PHE A 306 -13.22 12.11 31.49
N SER A 307 -14.01 12.13 30.42
CA SER A 307 -14.50 13.37 29.82
C SER A 307 -15.86 13.14 29.17
N TYR A 308 -16.62 14.21 29.00
CA TYR A 308 -17.91 14.16 28.31
C TYR A 308 -17.76 13.64 26.88
N SER A 309 -18.62 12.69 26.50
CA SER A 309 -18.60 12.00 25.20
C SER A 309 -18.53 12.96 24.01
N TYR A 310 -19.28 14.07 24.03
CA TYR A 310 -19.28 15.04 22.93
C TYR A 310 -17.92 15.72 22.72
N ASN A 311 -17.12 15.98 23.77
CA ASN A 311 -15.79 16.59 23.61
C ASN A 311 -14.82 15.61 22.96
N ILE A 312 -14.93 14.33 23.32
CA ILE A 312 -14.10 13.26 22.79
C ILE A 312 -14.44 13.03 21.31
N ASN A 313 -15.74 12.98 21.00
CA ASN A 313 -16.23 12.80 19.64
C ASN A 313 -15.84 13.98 18.74
N LEU A 314 -15.86 15.22 19.25
CA LEU A 314 -15.35 16.40 18.54
C LEU A 314 -13.84 16.32 18.28
N ALA A 315 -13.04 16.00 19.29
CA ALA A 315 -11.58 15.88 19.12
C ALA A 315 -11.23 14.77 18.13
N LEU A 316 -11.93 13.64 18.20
CA LEU A 316 -11.72 12.51 17.31
C LEU A 316 -12.15 12.82 15.88
N SER A 317 -13.34 13.38 15.68
CA SER A 317 -13.83 13.70 14.33
C SER A 317 -12.85 14.59 13.59
N VAL A 318 -12.30 15.62 14.26
CA VAL A 318 -11.25 16.48 13.69
C VAL A 318 -9.98 15.70 13.40
N THR A 319 -9.48 14.94 14.37
CA THR A 319 -8.21 14.18 14.22
C THR A 319 -8.31 13.13 13.11
N ASN A 320 -9.41 12.39 13.06
CA ASN A 320 -9.67 11.35 12.07
C ASN A 320 -9.88 11.95 10.68
N PHE A 321 -10.59 13.07 10.57
CA PHE A 321 -10.74 13.82 9.32
C PHE A 321 -9.37 14.26 8.78
N ILE A 322 -8.52 14.86 9.62
CA ILE A 322 -7.18 15.30 9.20
C ILE A 322 -6.34 14.10 8.71
N LEU A 323 -6.29 13.01 9.47
CA LEU A 323 -5.53 11.82 9.11
C LEU A 323 -5.97 11.26 7.75
N PHE A 324 -7.27 11.06 7.55
CA PHE A 324 -7.79 10.48 6.31
C PHE A 324 -7.78 11.47 5.14
N ALA A 325 -7.88 12.78 5.39
CA ALA A 325 -7.69 13.80 4.36
C ALA A 325 -6.25 13.81 3.86
N LEU A 326 -5.25 13.67 4.75
CA LEU A 326 -3.85 13.55 4.37
C LEU A 326 -3.59 12.26 3.57
N LEU A 327 -4.18 11.13 3.97
CA LEU A 327 -4.09 9.87 3.20
C LEU A 327 -4.79 9.97 1.85
N LEU A 328 -5.93 10.66 1.78
CA LEU A 328 -6.64 10.92 0.54
C LEU A 328 -5.82 11.79 -0.40
N GLN A 329 -5.21 12.87 0.11
CA GLN A 329 -4.29 13.72 -0.64
C GLN A 329 -3.06 12.94 -1.12
N TYR A 330 -2.49 12.10 -0.25
CA TYR A 330 -1.37 11.24 -0.60
C TYR A 330 -1.75 10.30 -1.75
N ASN A 331 -2.90 9.63 -1.66
CA ASN A 331 -3.37 8.70 -2.70
C ASN A 331 -3.74 9.41 -4.00
N TYR A 332 -4.28 10.63 -3.91
CA TYR A 332 -4.57 11.47 -5.07
C TYR A 332 -3.29 11.92 -5.79
N SER A 333 -2.23 12.21 -5.03
CA SER A 333 -0.94 12.60 -5.58
C SER A 333 -0.22 11.39 -6.17
N HIS A 334 -0.15 10.28 -5.44
CA HIS A 334 0.63 9.08 -5.79
C HIS A 334 -0.24 7.94 -6.32
N GLN A 335 -1.05 8.21 -7.35
CA GLN A 335 -1.96 7.21 -7.90
C GLN A 335 -1.21 6.04 -8.55
N PRO A 336 -1.69 4.80 -8.42
CA PRO A 336 -1.08 3.66 -9.08
C PRO A 336 -1.31 3.71 -10.60
N CYS A 337 -0.24 3.48 -11.34
CA CYS A 337 -0.16 3.68 -12.80
C CYS A 337 -0.40 2.41 -13.65
N LEU A 338 -0.58 1.23 -13.04
CA LEU A 338 -0.77 -0.02 -13.81
C LEU A 338 -2.25 -0.37 -13.94
N GLY A 339 -2.65 -0.84 -15.14
CA GLY A 339 -4.04 -0.95 -15.56
C GLY A 339 -4.97 -1.75 -14.65
N VAL A 340 -4.48 -2.78 -13.97
CA VAL A 340 -5.27 -3.52 -12.98
C VAL A 340 -5.50 -2.74 -11.69
N GLY A 341 -4.62 -1.77 -11.40
CA GLY A 341 -4.59 -0.93 -10.20
C GLY A 341 -5.74 0.03 -10.01
N MET A 342 -6.55 0.27 -11.05
CA MET A 342 -7.69 1.19 -10.94
C MET A 342 -8.70 0.78 -9.87
N LEU A 343 -9.06 -0.51 -9.82
CA LEU A 343 -10.07 -0.97 -8.86
C LEU A 343 -9.58 -0.79 -7.41
N PRO A 344 -8.40 -1.31 -7.01
CA PRO A 344 -7.80 -0.98 -5.72
C PRO A 344 -7.62 0.50 -5.43
N ASN A 345 -7.21 1.29 -6.42
CA ASN A 345 -7.05 2.73 -6.24
C ASN A 345 -8.36 3.41 -5.86
N ASN A 346 -9.43 3.08 -6.61
CA ASN A 346 -10.76 3.61 -6.35
C ASN A 346 -11.30 3.11 -5.00
N LEU A 347 -11.10 1.84 -4.66
CA LEU A 347 -11.49 1.29 -3.36
C LEU A 347 -10.79 2.01 -2.20
N ARG A 348 -9.49 2.29 -2.32
CA ARG A 348 -8.75 3.02 -1.27
C ARG A 348 -9.17 4.48 -1.18
N THR A 349 -9.33 5.16 -2.32
CA THR A 349 -9.82 6.53 -2.36
C THR A 349 -11.20 6.63 -1.71
N LEU A 350 -12.08 5.69 -2.06
CA LEU A 350 -13.40 5.59 -1.45
C LEU A 350 -13.29 5.34 0.06
N SER A 351 -12.43 4.43 0.51
CA SER A 351 -12.23 4.15 1.93
C SER A 351 -11.84 5.39 2.73
N PHE A 352 -10.84 6.15 2.24
CA PHE A 352 -10.41 7.38 2.91
C PHE A 352 -11.49 8.48 2.86
N ALA A 353 -12.16 8.63 1.71
CA ALA A 353 -13.23 9.61 1.55
C ALA A 353 -14.44 9.28 2.43
N THR A 354 -14.83 8.01 2.56
CA THR A 354 -15.89 7.56 3.46
C THR A 354 -15.53 7.83 4.92
N SER A 355 -14.28 7.63 5.33
CA SER A 355 -13.84 7.97 6.68
C SER A 355 -13.85 9.48 6.94
N CYS A 356 -13.48 10.30 5.96
CA CYS A 356 -13.67 11.75 6.04
C CYS A 356 -15.15 12.13 6.18
N TYR A 357 -16.01 11.51 5.37
CA TYR A 357 -17.46 11.72 5.39
C TYR A 357 -18.08 11.37 6.75
N ALA A 358 -17.76 10.18 7.28
CA ALA A 358 -18.23 9.75 8.60
C ALA A 358 -17.68 10.62 9.73
N SER A 359 -16.47 11.18 9.59
CA SER A 359 -15.90 12.10 10.56
C SER A 359 -16.63 13.46 10.56
N ILE A 360 -17.05 13.95 9.39
CA ILE A 360 -17.88 15.17 9.28
C ILE A 360 -19.26 14.93 9.91
N ASP A 361 -19.89 13.78 9.64
CA ASP A 361 -21.16 13.41 10.26
C ASP A 361 -21.04 13.39 11.79
N LEU A 362 -20.04 12.67 12.33
CA LEU A 362 -19.76 12.65 13.77
C LEU A 362 -19.54 14.07 14.33
N PHE A 363 -18.77 14.90 13.63
CA PHE A 363 -18.53 16.28 14.05
C PHE A 363 -19.83 17.08 14.19
N VAL A 364 -20.72 17.00 13.18
CA VAL A 364 -22.01 17.71 13.18
C VAL A 364 -22.91 17.20 14.30
N VAL A 365 -23.05 15.88 14.45
CA VAL A 365 -23.88 15.29 15.50
C VAL A 365 -23.36 15.68 16.89
N SER A 366 -22.04 15.64 17.11
CA SER A 366 -21.45 16.03 18.40
C SER A 366 -21.59 17.52 18.71
N ILE A 367 -21.57 18.42 17.71
CA ILE A 367 -21.92 19.84 17.93
C ILE A 367 -23.38 19.98 18.35
N LEU A 368 -24.31 19.30 17.66
CA LEU A 368 -25.72 19.38 18.00
C LEU A 368 -26.01 18.86 19.41
N ASN A 369 -25.36 17.77 19.80
CA ASN A 369 -25.46 17.24 21.15
C ASN A 369 -24.92 18.23 22.19
N LYS A 370 -23.78 18.88 21.90
CA LYS A 370 -23.24 19.95 22.77
C LYS A 370 -24.18 21.15 22.90
N CYS A 371 -24.94 21.47 21.86
CA CYS A 371 -25.92 22.56 21.87
C CYS A 371 -27.30 22.15 22.43
N ASN A 372 -27.43 20.97 23.04
CA ASN A 372 -28.71 20.40 23.52
C ASN A 372 -29.78 20.27 22.42
N ALA A 373 -29.36 20.11 21.16
CA ALA A 373 -30.21 19.97 19.98
C ALA A 373 -30.25 18.51 19.46
N ALA A 374 -30.12 17.53 20.36
CA ALA A 374 -29.96 16.10 20.05
C ALA A 374 -31.10 15.54 19.17
N HIS A 375 -32.32 16.05 19.29
CA HIS A 375 -33.47 15.65 18.46
C HIS A 375 -33.22 15.89 16.95
N PHE A 376 -32.44 16.91 16.58
CA PHE A 376 -32.06 17.16 15.19
C PHE A 376 -30.93 16.23 14.71
N GLY A 377 -30.12 15.70 15.62
CA GLY A 377 -29.00 14.82 15.29
C GLY A 377 -29.42 13.58 14.52
N HIS A 378 -30.54 12.95 14.90
CA HIS A 378 -31.08 11.78 14.20
C HIS A 378 -31.53 12.11 12.77
N THR A 379 -32.24 13.23 12.57
CA THR A 379 -32.67 13.66 11.23
C THR A 379 -31.49 13.97 10.33
N ILE A 380 -30.46 14.63 10.87
CA ILE A 380 -29.23 14.92 10.12
C ILE A 380 -28.51 13.63 9.73
N ASN A 381 -28.34 12.69 10.66
CA ASN A 381 -27.66 11.43 10.38
C ASN A 381 -28.36 10.62 9.27
N ILE A 382 -29.69 10.54 9.29
CA ILE A 382 -30.45 9.94 8.18
C ILE A 382 -30.15 10.64 6.86
N GLY A 383 -30.10 11.99 6.87
CA GLY A 383 -29.69 12.77 5.71
C GLY A 383 -28.30 12.38 5.18
N PHE A 384 -27.31 12.24 6.07
CA PHE A 384 -25.97 11.76 5.72
C PHE A 384 -25.99 10.34 5.11
N ILE A 385 -26.78 9.42 5.67
CA ILE A 385 -26.94 8.06 5.13
C ILE A 385 -27.56 8.10 3.72
N CYS A 386 -28.62 8.90 3.51
CA CYS A 386 -29.29 9.02 2.23
C CYS A 386 -28.41 9.62 1.13
N VAL A 387 -27.52 10.56 1.47
CA VAL A 387 -26.62 11.23 0.51
C VAL A 387 -25.37 10.40 0.19
N TYR A 388 -24.98 9.47 1.08
CA TYR A 388 -23.76 8.69 0.95
C TYR A 388 -23.60 7.93 -0.40
N PRO A 389 -24.62 7.27 -0.97
CA PRO A 389 -24.48 6.59 -2.27
C PRO A 389 -24.07 7.54 -3.40
N PHE A 390 -24.63 8.77 -3.41
CA PHE A 390 -24.28 9.79 -4.40
C PHE A 390 -22.85 10.29 -4.21
N PHE A 391 -22.45 10.51 -2.95
CA PHE A 391 -21.09 10.86 -2.59
C PHE A 391 -20.09 9.78 -3.04
N ALA A 392 -20.37 8.51 -2.73
CA ALA A 392 -19.51 7.38 -3.10
C ALA A 392 -19.32 7.25 -4.62
N VAL A 393 -20.41 7.38 -5.40
CA VAL A 393 -20.36 7.38 -6.87
C VAL A 393 -19.58 8.59 -7.40
N GLY A 394 -19.77 9.77 -6.80
CA GLY A 394 -19.05 10.99 -7.15
C GLY A 394 -17.53 10.85 -6.97
N VAL A 395 -17.10 10.40 -5.79
CA VAL A 395 -15.68 10.13 -5.47
C VAL A 395 -15.10 9.09 -6.43
N TRP A 396 -15.82 8.00 -6.66
CA TRP A 396 -15.38 6.94 -7.57
C TRP A 396 -15.14 7.46 -8.98
N ARG A 397 -16.07 8.25 -9.52
CA ARG A 397 -15.96 8.84 -10.86
C ARG A 397 -14.82 9.85 -10.94
N ALA A 398 -14.74 10.77 -9.98
CA ALA A 398 -13.68 11.78 -9.94
C ALA A 398 -12.27 11.13 -9.91
N ASN A 399 -12.08 10.13 -9.04
CA ASN A 399 -10.81 9.42 -8.94
C ASN A 399 -10.51 8.59 -10.20
N SER A 400 -11.53 7.92 -10.76
CA SER A 400 -11.37 7.15 -12.01
C SER A 400 -10.97 8.04 -13.18
N CYS A 401 -11.57 9.23 -13.32
CA CYS A 401 -11.21 10.19 -14.35
C CYS A 401 -9.76 10.64 -14.24
N ARG A 402 -9.29 10.93 -13.01
CA ARG A 402 -7.90 11.30 -12.74
C ARG A 402 -6.94 10.14 -13.02
N ALA A 403 -7.26 8.95 -12.53
CA ALA A 403 -6.40 7.76 -12.66
C ALA A 403 -6.15 7.37 -14.12
N ARG A 404 -7.12 7.60 -15.01
CA ARG A 404 -6.98 7.35 -16.46
C ARG A 404 -5.87 8.16 -17.13
N LEU A 405 -5.45 9.28 -16.55
CA LEU A 405 -4.35 10.09 -17.08
C LEU A 405 -2.98 9.42 -16.90
N PHE A 406 -2.83 8.58 -15.88
CA PHE A 406 -1.57 7.92 -15.53
C PHE A 406 -1.58 6.41 -15.77
N GLN A 407 -2.75 5.85 -16.10
CA GLN A 407 -2.95 4.43 -16.28
C GLN A 407 -2.27 3.92 -17.55
N ILE A 408 -1.51 2.84 -17.39
CA ILE A 408 -1.00 2.01 -18.49
C ILE A 408 -1.89 0.77 -18.57
N PRO A 409 -2.77 0.67 -19.57
CA PRO A 409 -3.66 -0.46 -19.71
C PRO A 409 -2.87 -1.74 -20.03
N ASN A 410 -3.38 -2.90 -19.63
CA ASN A 410 -2.80 -4.19 -19.96
C ASN A 410 -3.19 -4.61 -21.39
N ILE A 411 -2.60 -3.93 -22.37
CA ILE A 411 -2.78 -4.15 -23.81
C ILE A 411 -1.52 -4.76 -24.42
N SER A 412 -1.58 -5.26 -25.66
CA SER A 412 -0.41 -5.80 -26.37
C SER A 412 0.64 -4.72 -26.70
N ILE A 413 1.91 -5.08 -26.98
CA ILE A 413 2.93 -4.08 -27.38
C ILE A 413 2.43 -3.35 -28.63
N GLU A 414 1.85 -4.09 -29.57
CA GLU A 414 1.30 -3.55 -30.80
C GLU A 414 0.24 -2.47 -30.58
N GLU A 415 -0.67 -2.67 -29.64
CA GLU A 415 -1.71 -1.70 -29.29
C GLU A 415 -1.13 -0.55 -28.47
N SER A 416 -0.17 -0.84 -27.58
CA SER A 416 0.50 0.19 -26.77
C SER A 416 1.20 1.24 -27.63
N LEU A 417 1.83 0.83 -28.73
CA LEU A 417 2.53 1.72 -29.66
C LEU A 417 1.60 2.66 -30.44
N VAL A 418 0.30 2.33 -30.55
CA VAL A 418 -0.69 3.12 -31.30
C VAL A 418 -1.67 3.85 -30.35
N HIS A 419 -1.53 3.63 -29.04
CA HIS A 419 -2.45 4.14 -28.02
C HIS A 419 -2.58 5.68 -28.05
N PRO A 420 -3.75 6.30 -27.77
CA PRO A 420 -3.89 7.76 -27.79
C PRO A 420 -2.96 8.50 -26.81
N LEU A 421 -2.66 7.90 -25.66
CA LEU A 421 -1.75 8.49 -24.66
C LEU A 421 -0.27 8.24 -25.01
N ALA A 422 0.52 9.32 -25.07
CA ALA A 422 1.94 9.29 -25.40
C ALA A 422 2.79 8.49 -24.39
N ARG A 423 2.47 8.57 -23.10
CA ARG A 423 3.12 7.77 -22.05
C ARG A 423 3.01 6.26 -22.31
N VAL A 424 1.83 5.80 -22.71
CA VAL A 424 1.58 4.37 -23.03
C VAL A 424 2.40 3.94 -24.24
N ARG A 425 2.54 4.82 -25.25
CA ARG A 425 3.43 4.57 -26.40
C ARG A 425 4.89 4.50 -26.00
N ALA A 426 5.34 5.36 -25.09
CA ALA A 426 6.72 5.39 -24.62
C ALA A 426 7.06 4.11 -23.84
N VAL A 427 6.16 3.67 -22.95
CA VAL A 427 6.26 2.39 -22.25
C VAL A 427 6.27 1.22 -23.23
N GLY A 428 5.39 1.26 -24.24
CA GLY A 428 5.36 0.28 -25.32
C GLY A 428 6.69 0.20 -26.09
N ALA A 429 7.28 1.35 -26.41
CA ALA A 429 8.58 1.41 -27.07
C ALA A 429 9.66 0.77 -26.21
N VAL A 430 9.77 1.10 -24.93
CA VAL A 430 10.76 0.47 -24.03
C VAL A 430 10.51 -1.03 -23.89
N ALA A 431 9.24 -1.46 -23.76
CA ALA A 431 8.88 -2.86 -23.64
C ALA A 431 9.39 -3.72 -24.81
N VAL A 432 9.40 -3.18 -26.04
CA VAL A 432 9.97 -3.87 -27.23
C VAL A 432 11.45 -4.27 -27.01
N THR A 433 12.21 -3.47 -26.28
CA THR A 433 13.65 -3.73 -26.05
C THR A 433 13.93 -4.74 -24.95
N LEU A 434 13.04 -4.79 -23.95
CA LEU A 434 13.16 -5.59 -22.75
C LEU A 434 12.57 -7.00 -22.93
N GLU A 435 11.57 -7.17 -23.80
CA GLU A 435 10.95 -8.46 -24.06
C GLU A 435 11.90 -9.39 -24.83
N ASP A 436 11.76 -10.71 -24.61
CA ASP A 436 12.60 -11.69 -25.31
C ASP A 436 12.13 -11.81 -26.75
N GLN A 437 13.05 -11.58 -27.69
CA GLN A 437 12.77 -11.51 -29.12
C GLN A 437 13.07 -12.82 -29.86
N SER A 438 13.52 -13.86 -29.12
CA SER A 438 13.87 -15.18 -29.65
C SER A 438 12.68 -15.89 -30.30
N GLU A 439 11.47 -15.71 -29.74
CA GLU A 439 10.22 -16.33 -30.22
C GLU A 439 9.50 -15.49 -31.30
N TRP A 440 10.00 -14.29 -31.64
CA TRP A 440 9.29 -13.36 -32.53
C TRP A 440 9.54 -13.66 -34.00
N THR A 441 8.47 -13.79 -34.79
CA THR A 441 8.56 -13.96 -36.24
C THR A 441 8.99 -12.65 -36.94
N MET A 442 9.69 -12.76 -38.07
CA MET A 442 10.12 -11.58 -38.85
C MET A 442 8.97 -10.65 -39.28
N PRO A 443 7.80 -11.16 -39.72
CA PRO A 443 6.65 -10.29 -40.02
C PRO A 443 6.16 -9.49 -38.80
N TYR A 444 6.20 -10.09 -37.61
CA TYR A 444 5.84 -9.42 -36.37
C TYR A 444 6.84 -8.31 -36.01
N LYS A 445 8.15 -8.59 -36.13
CA LYS A 445 9.22 -7.59 -35.93
C LYS A 445 9.04 -6.40 -36.88
N MET A 446 8.73 -6.65 -38.15
CA MET A 446 8.55 -5.59 -39.14
C MET A 446 7.33 -4.71 -38.84
N LYS A 447 6.23 -5.33 -38.40
CA LYS A 447 5.02 -4.60 -37.97
C LYS A 447 5.28 -3.69 -36.76
N LEU A 448 6.05 -4.16 -35.78
CA LEU A 448 6.50 -3.34 -34.65
C LEU A 448 7.38 -2.18 -35.11
N PHE A 449 8.29 -2.45 -36.03
CA PHE A 449 9.17 -1.45 -36.60
C PHE A 449 8.39 -0.31 -37.28
N GLN A 450 7.39 -0.64 -38.10
CA GLN A 450 6.51 0.35 -38.73
C GLN A 450 5.76 1.21 -37.69
N LYS A 451 5.25 0.58 -36.62
CA LYS A 451 4.57 1.29 -35.52
C LYS A 451 5.49 2.17 -34.69
N LEU A 452 6.77 1.81 -34.55
CA LEU A 452 7.77 2.68 -33.92
C LEU A 452 8.14 3.85 -34.84
N ALA A 453 8.26 3.60 -36.15
CA ALA A 453 8.58 4.64 -37.12
C ALA A 453 7.51 5.76 -37.16
N THR A 454 6.23 5.43 -36.99
CA THR A 454 5.17 6.44 -36.89
C THR A 454 5.28 7.28 -35.62
N ASN A 455 5.74 6.71 -34.50
CA ASN A 455 5.96 7.45 -33.25
C ASN A 455 7.14 8.44 -33.34
N LEU A 456 8.15 8.19 -34.18
CA LEU A 456 9.22 9.17 -34.47
C LEU A 456 8.73 10.42 -35.20
N ASN A 457 7.55 10.38 -35.81
CA ASN A 457 6.95 11.54 -36.49
C ASN A 457 6.14 12.43 -35.55
N MET A 458 5.96 12.05 -34.28
CA MET A 458 5.23 12.85 -33.30
C MET A 458 6.08 14.04 -32.80
N SER A 459 5.41 15.11 -32.36
CA SER A 459 6.06 16.35 -31.88
C SER A 459 6.99 16.09 -30.70
N LEU A 460 8.18 16.72 -30.72
CA LEU A 460 9.18 16.65 -29.65
C LEU A 460 8.72 17.24 -28.31
N GLN A 461 7.62 18.01 -28.27
CA GLN A 461 7.06 18.57 -27.04
C GLN A 461 6.20 17.55 -26.25
N THR A 462 5.91 16.39 -26.82
CA THR A 462 5.06 15.38 -26.20
C THR A 462 5.83 14.61 -25.12
N GLU A 463 5.34 14.60 -23.86
CA GLU A 463 6.01 13.96 -22.69
C GLU A 463 7.50 14.35 -22.59
N SER A 464 7.81 15.63 -22.74
CA SER A 464 9.18 16.18 -22.65
C SER A 464 10.19 15.53 -23.62
N GLY A 465 9.73 14.96 -24.74
CA GLY A 465 10.58 14.30 -25.73
C GLY A 465 10.97 12.86 -25.40
N MET A 466 10.52 12.33 -24.24
CA MET A 466 10.83 10.96 -23.81
C MET A 466 10.30 9.90 -24.78
N LEU A 467 9.10 10.10 -25.35
CA LEU A 467 8.54 9.19 -26.35
C LEU A 467 9.49 9.02 -27.55
N THR A 468 9.98 10.12 -28.10
CA THR A 468 10.92 10.12 -29.23
C THR A 468 12.24 9.46 -28.84
N ALA A 469 12.75 9.73 -27.63
CA ALA A 469 13.97 9.14 -27.09
C ALA A 469 13.90 7.61 -27.05
N TYR A 470 12.86 7.10 -26.38
CA TYR A 470 12.67 5.67 -26.20
C TYR A 470 12.36 4.99 -27.53
N THR A 471 11.56 5.61 -28.39
CA THR A 471 11.27 5.07 -29.72
C THR A 471 12.52 4.93 -30.57
N ALA A 472 13.39 5.95 -30.59
CA ALA A 472 14.66 5.91 -31.33
C ALA A 472 15.59 4.82 -30.80
N ARG A 473 15.72 4.72 -29.47
CA ARG A 473 16.49 3.65 -28.81
C ARG A 473 15.94 2.27 -29.15
N SER A 474 14.61 2.11 -29.18
CA SER A 474 13.98 0.83 -29.48
C SER A 474 14.16 0.39 -30.92
N ILE A 475 14.07 1.32 -31.87
CA ILE A 475 14.36 1.05 -33.29
C ILE A 475 15.80 0.60 -33.46
N TRP A 476 16.75 1.30 -32.82
CA TRP A 476 18.16 0.94 -32.86
C TRP A 476 18.41 -0.47 -32.32
N MET A 477 17.91 -0.77 -31.12
CA MET A 477 18.10 -2.08 -30.48
C MET A 477 17.41 -3.21 -31.25
N LEU A 478 16.23 -2.96 -31.81
CA LEU A 478 15.52 -3.94 -32.63
C LEU A 478 16.30 -4.22 -33.93
N TRP A 479 16.87 -3.18 -34.55
CA TRP A 479 17.69 -3.32 -35.75
C TRP A 479 18.95 -4.17 -35.48
N VAL A 480 19.74 -3.81 -34.46
CA VAL A 480 20.97 -4.53 -34.09
C VAL A 480 20.71 -6.00 -33.77
N LYS A 481 19.58 -6.32 -33.12
CA LYS A 481 19.22 -7.71 -32.77
C LYS A 481 18.65 -8.51 -33.95
N THR A 482 18.09 -7.85 -34.95
CA THR A 482 17.39 -8.52 -36.07
C THR A 482 18.30 -8.69 -37.29
N PHE A 483 19.20 -7.74 -37.51
CA PHE A 483 20.13 -7.74 -38.62
C PHE A 483 21.54 -7.95 -38.06
N ASP A 484 21.99 -9.20 -38.08
CA ASP A 484 23.37 -9.53 -37.74
C ASP A 484 24.29 -8.89 -38.79
N VAL A 485 25.18 -7.98 -38.37
CA VAL A 485 26.08 -7.28 -39.30
C VAL A 485 27.02 -8.25 -40.01
N GLY A 486 27.17 -9.48 -39.50
CA GLY A 486 27.91 -10.57 -40.15
C GLY A 486 27.32 -11.04 -41.49
N SER A 487 26.03 -10.82 -41.77
CA SER A 487 25.44 -11.20 -43.06
C SER A 487 25.64 -10.16 -44.16
N ILE A 488 26.05 -8.93 -43.82
CA ILE A 488 26.28 -7.83 -44.77
C ILE A 488 27.63 -8.01 -45.48
N SER A 489 28.57 -8.75 -44.90
CA SER A 489 29.92 -8.93 -45.48
C SER A 489 30.00 -10.04 -46.54
N ALA A 490 28.92 -10.78 -46.80
CA ALA A 490 28.93 -11.92 -47.72
C ALA A 490 28.57 -11.56 -49.17
N GLU A 491 27.97 -10.39 -49.43
CA GLU A 491 27.51 -10.03 -50.79
C GLU A 491 28.53 -9.23 -51.62
N ASP A 492 29.57 -8.66 -51.03
CA ASP A 492 30.57 -7.84 -51.76
C ASP A 492 31.91 -8.57 -52.05
N ALA A 493 32.00 -9.87 -51.84
CA ALA A 493 33.22 -10.67 -52.07
C ALA A 493 33.59 -10.92 -53.55
N LYS A 494 33.06 -10.12 -54.50
CA LYS A 494 33.35 -10.25 -55.95
C LYS A 494 34.11 -9.08 -56.57
N ALA A 495 34.67 -8.17 -55.77
CA ALA A 495 35.56 -7.13 -56.29
C ALA A 495 36.87 -7.06 -55.49
N SER A 496 37.80 -7.93 -55.84
CA SER A 496 39.25 -7.73 -55.65
C SER A 496 39.82 -7.46 -57.05
N PRO A 497 40.80 -6.53 -57.26
CA PRO A 497 42.07 -6.57 -56.55
C PRO A 497 42.65 -5.22 -56.11
N VAL A 498 43.36 -5.29 -54.98
CA VAL A 498 44.37 -4.33 -54.50
C VAL A 498 45.53 -4.23 -55.51
N PRO A 499 46.28 -3.11 -55.57
CA PRO A 499 47.72 -3.29 -55.39
C PRO A 499 48.44 -2.18 -54.57
N PHE A 500 49.55 -2.61 -53.95
CA PHE A 500 50.61 -1.90 -53.20
C PHE A 500 50.24 -1.37 -51.79
N GLY A 501 50.71 -1.92 -50.66
CA GLY A 501 51.90 -2.74 -50.40
C GLY A 501 52.99 -1.89 -49.75
N LEU A 502 52.93 -1.72 -48.41
CA LEU A 502 54.11 -1.48 -47.57
C LEU A 502 53.78 -1.73 -46.09
N PHE A 503 54.56 -2.65 -45.52
CA PHE A 503 54.63 -3.13 -44.14
C PHE A 503 53.58 -4.16 -43.69
N GLU A 504 53.88 -5.40 -44.13
CA GLU A 504 53.74 -6.59 -43.31
C GLU A 504 54.35 -6.39 -41.91
N LEU A 505 53.56 -6.61 -40.88
CA LEU A 505 54.01 -7.40 -39.74
C LEU A 505 53.02 -8.56 -39.61
N HIS A 506 53.39 -9.70 -40.19
CA HIS A 506 52.69 -10.97 -40.06
C HIS A 506 52.76 -11.41 -38.59
N VAL A 507 51.64 -11.33 -37.88
CA VAL A 507 51.30 -12.29 -36.82
C VAL A 507 49.99 -12.93 -37.26
N ASP A 508 50.10 -14.23 -37.56
CA ASP A 508 49.10 -15.18 -38.06
C ASP A 508 47.63 -14.73 -38.12
N ILE A 509 47.21 -14.44 -39.36
CA ILE A 509 45.81 -14.39 -39.77
C ILE A 509 45.35 -15.84 -39.99
N HIS A 510 44.91 -16.50 -38.92
CA HIS A 510 43.94 -17.59 -38.99
C HIS A 510 43.21 -17.70 -37.64
N ALA A 511 42.43 -16.67 -37.27
CA ALA A 511 41.33 -16.74 -36.28
C ALA A 511 40.73 -15.35 -35.86
N VAL A 512 41.03 -14.24 -36.54
CA VAL A 512 40.68 -12.89 -36.03
C VAL A 512 39.37 -12.31 -36.61
N ASP A 513 38.59 -13.08 -37.37
CA ASP A 513 37.47 -12.52 -38.15
C ASP A 513 36.06 -12.66 -37.54
N ARG A 514 35.95 -12.87 -36.22
CA ARG A 514 34.64 -12.84 -35.52
C ARG A 514 34.64 -12.11 -34.18
N THR A 515 35.81 -11.86 -33.62
CA THR A 515 35.95 -11.34 -32.25
C THR A 515 36.11 -9.82 -32.22
N THR A 516 36.78 -9.18 -33.18
CA THR A 516 37.02 -7.72 -33.13
C THR A 516 35.78 -6.88 -33.45
N SER A 517 34.93 -7.30 -34.38
CA SER A 517 33.67 -6.59 -34.72
C SER A 517 32.58 -6.78 -33.66
N SER A 518 32.45 -7.99 -33.11
CA SER A 518 31.54 -8.29 -32.00
C SER A 518 31.98 -7.62 -30.69
N VAL A 519 33.29 -7.54 -30.41
CA VAL A 519 33.86 -6.81 -29.26
C VAL A 519 33.70 -5.30 -29.39
N HIS A 520 33.78 -4.75 -30.61
CA HIS A 520 33.58 -3.31 -30.78
C HIS A 520 32.10 -2.92 -30.58
N MET A 521 31.17 -3.73 -31.09
CA MET A 521 29.73 -3.49 -30.98
C MET A 521 29.17 -3.80 -29.59
N SER A 522 29.68 -4.82 -28.89
CA SER A 522 29.40 -5.02 -27.46
C SER A 522 29.90 -3.83 -26.64
N SER A 523 31.09 -3.28 -26.93
CA SER A 523 31.57 -2.07 -26.26
C SER A 523 30.69 -0.84 -26.53
N VAL A 524 30.11 -0.71 -27.73
CA VAL A 524 29.19 0.40 -28.08
C VAL A 524 27.84 0.22 -27.38
N VAL A 525 27.31 -1.00 -27.33
CA VAL A 525 26.08 -1.34 -26.60
C VAL A 525 26.26 -1.13 -25.09
N ASP A 526 27.39 -1.54 -24.51
CA ASP A 526 27.75 -1.30 -23.10
C ASP A 526 27.92 0.19 -22.80
N LYS A 527 28.51 0.95 -23.73
CA LYS A 527 28.60 2.43 -23.65
C LYS A 527 27.23 3.12 -23.73
N PHE A 528 26.29 2.56 -24.49
CA PHE A 528 24.90 3.04 -24.55
C PHE A 528 24.06 2.64 -23.32
N GLN A 529 24.39 1.52 -22.68
CA GLN A 529 23.75 1.10 -21.43
C GLN A 529 24.22 1.94 -20.23
N THR A 530 25.47 2.39 -20.23
CA THR A 530 26.09 3.20 -19.15
C THR A 530 25.75 4.70 -19.20
N LEU A 531 25.07 5.18 -20.25
CA LEU A 531 24.64 6.57 -20.43
C LEU A 531 23.71 7.12 -19.33
N LYS A 532 23.15 6.26 -18.44
CA LYS A 532 22.35 6.69 -17.28
C LYS A 532 23.21 7.16 -16.09
N GLN A 533 24.54 6.96 -16.09
CA GLN A 533 25.39 7.17 -14.91
C GLN A 533 26.37 8.35 -14.96
N ALA A 534 26.65 8.96 -16.11
CA ALA A 534 27.69 10.00 -16.20
C ALA A 534 27.09 11.42 -16.21
N ALA A 535 26.95 12.01 -15.02
CA ALA A 535 26.81 13.45 -14.85
C ALA A 535 28.13 14.13 -15.26
N GLY A 536 28.26 14.51 -16.53
CA GLY A 536 29.47 15.17 -17.04
C GLY A 536 29.44 15.43 -18.55
N GLY A 537 29.00 16.64 -18.92
CA GLY A 537 28.74 17.10 -20.29
C GLY A 537 29.85 16.94 -21.36
N PRO A 538 31.17 16.94 -21.06
CA PRO A 538 32.18 16.82 -22.12
C PRO A 538 32.49 15.38 -22.55
N ARG A 539 32.49 14.41 -21.62
CA ARG A 539 32.85 13.01 -21.91
C ARG A 539 31.72 12.23 -22.58
N LEU A 540 30.47 12.58 -22.29
CA LEU A 540 29.28 11.98 -22.90
C LEU A 540 29.17 12.34 -24.39
N LEU A 541 29.43 13.60 -24.73
CA LEU A 541 29.40 14.08 -26.10
C LEU A 541 30.44 13.38 -26.97
N SER A 542 31.67 13.21 -26.47
CA SER A 542 32.74 12.51 -27.21
C SER A 542 32.50 11.00 -27.31
N LEU A 543 31.91 10.37 -26.29
CA LEU A 543 31.55 8.95 -26.33
C LEU A 543 30.39 8.69 -27.29
N VAL A 544 29.39 9.56 -27.26
CA VAL A 544 28.26 9.48 -28.18
C VAL A 544 28.74 9.80 -29.59
N GLU A 545 29.56 10.82 -29.83
CA GLU A 545 30.14 11.07 -31.16
C GLU A 545 31.00 9.92 -31.67
N SER A 546 31.81 9.27 -30.82
CA SER A 546 32.61 8.09 -31.20
C SER A 546 31.72 6.90 -31.58
N ALA A 547 30.69 6.59 -30.78
CA ALA A 547 29.72 5.55 -31.10
C ALA A 547 28.88 5.91 -32.34
N MET A 548 28.45 7.16 -32.44
CA MET A 548 27.64 7.72 -33.53
C MET A 548 28.41 7.79 -34.85
N HIS A 549 29.73 7.94 -34.84
CA HIS A 549 30.56 7.94 -36.04
C HIS A 549 30.58 6.54 -36.66
N SER A 550 30.69 5.49 -35.83
CA SER A 550 30.57 4.09 -36.27
C SER A 550 29.16 3.81 -36.82
N VAL A 551 28.12 4.34 -36.17
CA VAL A 551 26.71 4.17 -36.58
C VAL A 551 26.37 4.95 -37.85
N ARG A 552 26.89 6.18 -38.05
CA ARG A 552 26.75 6.94 -39.31
C ARG A 552 27.46 6.28 -40.48
N HIS A 553 28.63 5.70 -40.23
CA HIS A 553 29.33 4.90 -41.24
C HIS A 553 28.50 3.66 -41.59
N MET A 554 28.00 2.91 -40.61
CA MET A 554 27.09 1.77 -40.85
C MET A 554 25.79 2.15 -41.57
N GLY A 555 25.23 3.33 -41.31
CA GLY A 555 24.04 3.83 -42.01
C GLY A 555 24.20 3.98 -43.52
N LYS A 556 25.44 4.20 -44.02
CA LYS A 556 25.76 4.18 -45.45
C LYS A 556 25.76 2.75 -46.03
N TYR A 557 26.11 1.76 -45.22
CA TYR A 557 26.16 0.33 -45.58
C TYR A 557 24.94 -0.46 -45.11
N MET A 558 23.86 0.20 -44.66
CA MET A 558 22.59 -0.46 -44.37
C MET A 558 21.98 -0.96 -45.68
N VAL A 559 22.24 -2.23 -45.99
CA VAL A 559 21.50 -3.04 -46.95
C VAL A 559 20.25 -3.52 -46.23
N VAL A 560 19.18 -2.73 -46.35
CA VAL A 560 17.84 -3.12 -45.90
C VAL A 560 16.98 -3.08 -47.14
N GLU A 561 16.44 -4.23 -47.54
CA GLU A 561 15.59 -4.37 -48.74
C GLU A 561 14.37 -3.44 -48.69
N GLU A 562 13.91 -3.09 -47.48
CA GLU A 562 12.74 -2.23 -47.28
C GLU A 562 13.13 -0.74 -47.05
N PRO A 563 12.83 0.18 -47.98
CA PRO A 563 13.24 1.59 -47.90
C PRO A 563 12.54 2.39 -46.79
N SER A 564 11.42 1.88 -46.26
CA SER A 564 10.70 2.39 -45.09
C SER A 564 11.53 2.23 -43.81
N VAL A 565 12.15 1.05 -43.65
CA VAL A 565 12.95 0.68 -42.49
C VAL A 565 14.24 1.50 -42.43
N LYS A 566 14.92 1.62 -43.57
CA LYS A 566 16.14 2.43 -43.72
C LYS A 566 15.91 3.89 -43.32
N ARG A 567 14.81 4.51 -43.78
CA ARG A 567 14.46 5.90 -43.43
C ARG A 567 14.18 6.09 -41.94
N ALA A 568 13.48 5.15 -41.29
CA ALA A 568 13.21 5.26 -39.87
C ALA A 568 14.47 5.07 -39.02
N CYS A 569 15.38 4.16 -39.40
CA CYS A 569 16.68 4.01 -38.74
C CYS A 569 17.52 5.28 -38.86
N GLN A 570 17.61 5.87 -40.06
CA GLN A 570 18.32 7.15 -40.26
C GLN A 570 17.73 8.26 -39.38
N LYS A 571 16.40 8.35 -39.32
CA LYS A 571 15.71 9.32 -38.45
C LYS A 571 15.95 9.06 -36.96
N ALA A 572 15.97 7.80 -36.53
CA ALA A 572 16.31 7.43 -35.15
C ALA A 572 17.73 7.86 -34.79
N ILE A 573 18.70 7.62 -35.69
CA ILE A 573 20.10 8.04 -35.55
C ILE A 573 20.21 9.57 -35.45
N GLU A 574 19.49 10.32 -36.27
CA GLU A 574 19.43 11.78 -36.19
C GLU A 574 18.82 12.28 -34.88
N CYS A 575 17.73 11.66 -34.41
CA CYS A 575 17.13 11.98 -33.12
C CYS A 575 18.10 11.73 -31.96
N MET A 576 18.80 10.59 -31.95
CA MET A 576 19.82 10.28 -30.95
C MET A 576 21.00 11.27 -31.00
N CYS A 577 21.46 11.69 -32.19
CA CYS A 577 22.47 12.74 -32.34
C CYS A 577 22.04 14.06 -31.68
N LYS A 578 20.78 14.47 -31.93
CA LYS A 578 20.24 15.73 -31.40
C LYS A 578 20.14 15.67 -29.87
N MET A 579 19.71 14.53 -29.33
CA MET A 579 19.66 14.29 -27.88
C MET A 579 21.03 14.31 -27.22
N ALA A 580 22.05 13.78 -27.89
CA ALA A 580 23.43 13.81 -27.38
C ALA A 580 23.99 15.23 -27.25
N ARG A 581 23.62 16.10 -28.19
CA ARG A 581 24.05 17.51 -28.24
C ARG A 581 23.27 18.43 -27.32
N SER A 582 22.07 18.00 -26.91
CA SER A 582 21.15 18.74 -26.06
C SER A 582 20.44 17.71 -25.16
N PRO A 583 21.03 17.34 -24.01
CA PRO A 583 20.35 16.49 -23.06
C PRO A 583 19.04 17.18 -22.66
N PHE A 584 17.92 16.50 -22.91
CA PHE A 584 16.62 16.95 -22.41
C PHE A 584 16.67 16.98 -20.87
N PRO A 585 15.97 17.93 -20.23
CA PRO A 585 15.97 18.07 -18.77
C PRO A 585 15.43 16.82 -18.05
#